data_AF-A0A920SKG0-F1
#
_entry.id   AF-A0A920SKG0-F1
#
_cell.length_a   1.000
_cell.length_b   1.000
_cell.length_c   1.000
_cell.angle_alpha   90.00
_cell.angle_beta   90.00
_cell.angle_gamma   90.00
#
_symmetry.space_group_name_H-M   'P 1'
#
loop_
_entity.id
_entity.type
_entity.pdbx_description
1 polymer ?
#
loop_
_entity_poly.entity_id
_entity_poly.type
_entity_poly.pdbx_seq_one_letter_code
_entity_poly.pdbx_strand_id
1 'polypeptide(L)'
;MGVPTSVAQQLAAAVAPTLAQVPLGTIVPDGRSNSDMLLTYRNYGKFSVRGMDLGMEAHVTDQVTLSGSYSYVSDECYDVDNDGSCLGSQDIALNAPTSKGAIGLDVDNKVSGVFYGARLRMSAGFPVNSGVYRDVLEAVNVVDMNAGYRLPGTGTTISKTLSTTSLITSTNSLSAFLIWEFLHFCKCSSSSSLERTT
;
A
#
# COMPACT_ATOMS: atom_id res chain seq x y z
N MET A 1 45.86 8.76 -50.23
CA MET A 1 44.69 8.80 -51.12
C MET A 1 43.45 8.77 -50.24
N GLY A 2 42.80 9.92 -50.06
CA GLY A 2 41.60 10.03 -49.21
C GLY A 2 40.39 9.41 -49.89
N VAL A 3 39.53 8.75 -49.13
CA VAL A 3 38.25 8.25 -49.65
C VAL A 3 37.42 9.44 -50.13
N PRO A 4 36.85 9.42 -51.34
CA PRO A 4 35.98 10.47 -51.82
C PRO A 4 34.82 10.68 -50.84
N THR A 5 34.50 11.94 -50.52
CA THR A 5 33.44 12.28 -49.55
C THR A 5 32.08 11.69 -49.91
N SER A 6 31.80 11.51 -51.21
CA SER A 6 30.60 10.83 -51.71
C SER A 6 30.53 9.35 -51.35
N VAL A 7 31.66 8.64 -51.39
CA VAL A 7 31.76 7.22 -50.98
C VAL A 7 31.64 7.10 -49.48
N ALA A 8 32.23 8.03 -48.72
CA ALA A 8 32.09 8.07 -47.26
C ALA A 8 30.63 8.33 -46.82
N GLN A 9 29.91 9.24 -47.51
CA GLN A 9 28.51 9.53 -47.22
C GLN A 9 27.58 8.36 -47.55
N GLN A 10 27.79 7.66 -48.66
CA GLN A 10 27.01 6.47 -49.03
C GLN A 10 27.23 5.32 -48.05
N LEU A 11 28.48 5.10 -47.62
CA LEU A 11 28.79 4.08 -46.63
C LEU A 11 28.19 4.44 -45.25
N ALA A 12 28.27 5.70 -44.84
CA ALA A 12 27.66 6.16 -43.59
C ALA A 12 26.13 6.00 -43.61
N ALA A 13 25.47 6.34 -44.73
CA ALA A 13 24.03 6.17 -44.88
C ALA A 13 23.58 4.69 -44.89
N ALA A 14 24.43 3.79 -45.39
CA ALA A 14 24.15 2.35 -45.39
C ALA A 14 24.39 1.69 -44.03
N VAL A 15 25.32 2.21 -43.22
CA VAL A 15 25.72 1.62 -41.92
C VAL A 15 24.96 2.25 -40.73
N ALA A 16 24.50 3.50 -40.85
CA ALA A 16 23.71 4.16 -39.81
C ALA A 16 22.43 3.39 -39.39
N PRO A 17 21.57 2.89 -40.31
CA PRO A 17 20.37 2.15 -39.91
C PRO A 17 20.68 0.78 -39.31
N THR A 18 21.82 0.16 -39.67
CA THR A 18 22.22 -1.14 -39.10
C THR A 18 22.81 -0.97 -37.71
N LEU A 19 23.60 0.08 -37.46
CA LEU A 19 24.09 0.43 -36.13
C LEU A 19 22.97 0.88 -35.18
N ALA A 20 21.90 1.51 -35.70
CA ALA A 20 20.72 1.86 -34.91
C ALA A 20 19.96 0.63 -34.38
N GLN A 21 20.15 -0.55 -34.99
CA GLN A 21 19.57 -1.81 -34.52
C GLN A 21 20.51 -2.62 -33.63
N VAL A 22 21.78 -2.22 -33.50
CA VAL A 22 22.71 -2.87 -32.56
C VAL A 22 22.35 -2.41 -31.15
N PRO A 23 21.96 -3.30 -30.23
CA PRO A 23 21.71 -2.94 -28.84
C PRO A 23 23.01 -2.40 -28.23
N LEU A 24 23.10 -1.09 -28.04
CA LEU A 24 24.24 -0.46 -27.40
C LEU A 24 24.19 -0.76 -25.90
N GLY A 25 24.77 -1.90 -25.49
CA GLY A 25 25.13 -2.18 -24.09
C GLY A 25 24.43 -3.37 -23.44
N THR A 26 24.54 -4.57 -24.00
CA THR A 26 24.31 -5.82 -23.24
C THR A 26 25.65 -6.37 -22.76
N ILE A 27 25.94 -6.28 -21.47
CA ILE A 27 27.08 -6.96 -20.86
C ILE A 27 26.64 -8.39 -20.56
N VAL A 28 27.21 -9.37 -21.25
CA VAL A 28 26.93 -10.79 -21.04
C VAL A 28 28.06 -11.38 -20.19
N PRO A 29 27.80 -11.95 -19.01
CA PRO A 29 28.81 -12.65 -18.22
C PRO A 29 29.36 -13.86 -18.98
N ASP A 30 30.66 -14.12 -18.88
CA ASP A 30 31.32 -15.26 -19.53
C ASP A 30 30.66 -16.58 -19.09
N GLY A 31 29.95 -17.23 -20.03
CA GLY A 31 29.27 -18.51 -19.82
C GLY A 31 27.83 -18.60 -20.32
N ARG A 32 27.22 -17.51 -20.84
CA ARG A 32 25.90 -17.55 -21.48
C ARG A 32 25.90 -16.83 -22.83
N SER A 33 25.15 -17.35 -23.81
CA SER A 33 25.06 -16.81 -25.18
C SER A 33 23.81 -15.96 -25.42
N ASN A 34 23.01 -15.71 -24.39
CA ASN A 34 21.76 -14.96 -24.51
C ASN A 34 22.02 -13.47 -24.25
N SER A 35 21.30 -12.62 -24.97
CA SER A 35 21.24 -11.17 -24.74
C SER A 35 20.46 -10.88 -23.46
N ASP A 36 21.10 -11.09 -22.31
CA ASP A 36 20.55 -10.75 -21.01
C ASP A 36 20.77 -9.25 -20.74
N MET A 37 19.72 -8.56 -20.30
CA MET A 37 19.77 -7.13 -19.96
C MET A 37 20.25 -7.00 -18.51
N LEU A 38 21.44 -6.44 -18.32
CA LEU A 38 22.02 -6.26 -16.99
C LEU A 38 21.31 -5.12 -16.26
N LEU A 39 20.51 -5.46 -15.26
CA LEU A 39 19.89 -4.48 -14.37
C LEU A 39 20.92 -4.06 -13.31
N THR A 40 21.36 -2.80 -13.36
CA THR A 40 22.32 -2.24 -12.40
C THR A 40 21.66 -1.17 -11.53
N TYR A 41 22.20 -0.96 -10.34
CA TYR A 41 21.70 0.05 -9.41
C TYR A 41 22.14 1.44 -9.86
N ARG A 42 21.17 2.33 -10.05
CA ARG A 42 21.43 3.77 -10.25
C ARG A 42 21.40 4.46 -8.89
N ASN A 43 22.42 5.29 -8.63
CA ASN A 43 22.41 6.14 -7.44
C ASN A 43 21.62 7.42 -7.77
N TYR A 44 20.50 7.63 -7.06
CA TYR A 44 19.60 8.78 -7.24
C TYR A 44 19.93 9.96 -6.31
N GLY A 45 21.05 9.91 -5.61
CA GLY A 45 21.50 10.96 -4.70
C GLY A 45 20.83 10.89 -3.33
N LYS A 46 20.59 12.04 -2.72
CA LYS A 46 19.99 12.16 -1.38
C LYS A 46 18.54 12.61 -1.51
N PHE A 47 17.62 11.80 -1.00
CA PHE A 47 16.24 12.20 -0.80
C PHE A 47 16.00 12.36 0.72
N SER A 48 15.16 13.32 1.10
CA SER A 48 14.77 13.54 2.49
C SER A 48 13.26 13.51 2.57
N VAL A 49 12.76 12.63 3.43
CA VAL A 49 11.34 12.52 3.73
C VAL A 49 11.14 13.00 5.17
N ARG A 50 10.09 13.78 5.41
CA ARG A 50 9.70 14.22 6.74
C ARG A 50 8.32 13.65 7.04
N GLY A 51 8.07 13.33 8.30
CA GLY A 51 6.77 12.81 8.71
C GLY A 51 6.39 13.26 10.10
N MET A 52 5.10 13.12 10.39
CA MET A 52 4.50 13.36 11.69
C MET A 52 3.55 12.20 12.00
N ASP A 53 3.60 11.74 13.24
CA ASP A 53 2.69 10.72 13.76
C ASP A 53 2.01 11.24 15.02
N LEU A 54 0.69 11.10 15.08
CA LEU A 54 -0.15 11.49 16.20
C LEU A 54 -1.03 10.31 16.61
N GLY A 55 -1.16 10.11 17.91
CA GLY A 55 -2.05 9.11 18.51
C GLY A 55 -2.74 9.71 19.72
N MET A 56 -4.04 9.44 19.84
CA MET A 56 -4.86 9.87 20.97
C MET A 56 -5.78 8.74 21.42
N GLU A 57 -6.01 8.68 22.73
CA GLU A 57 -7.04 7.86 23.35
C GLU A 57 -7.68 8.67 24.47
N ALA A 58 -9.00 8.63 24.54
CA ALA A 58 -9.77 9.37 25.53
C ALA A 58 -10.88 8.48 26.09
N HIS A 59 -10.86 8.27 27.40
CA HIS A 59 -11.98 7.66 28.13
C HIS A 59 -13.00 8.75 28.44
N VAL A 60 -14.03 8.85 27.58
CA VAL A 60 -15.09 9.84 27.69
C VAL A 60 -15.98 9.55 28.91
N THR A 61 -16.16 8.28 29.22
CA THR A 61 -16.84 7.77 30.42
C THR A 61 -16.16 6.47 30.87
N ASP A 62 -16.58 5.89 32.00
CA ASP A 62 -16.13 4.57 32.46
C ASP A 62 -16.42 3.42 31.48
N GLN A 63 -17.29 3.67 30.50
CA GLN A 63 -17.74 2.67 29.52
C GLN A 63 -17.34 3.02 28.09
N VAL A 64 -17.03 4.29 27.78
CA VAL A 64 -16.84 4.76 26.41
C VAL A 64 -15.42 5.25 26.21
N THR A 65 -14.72 4.64 25.26
CA THR A 65 -13.37 5.02 24.85
C THR A 65 -13.37 5.45 23.40
N LEU A 66 -12.78 6.61 23.12
CA LEU A 66 -12.52 7.11 21.77
C LEU A 66 -11.02 6.97 21.50
N SER A 67 -10.65 6.43 20.34
CA SER A 67 -9.26 6.35 19.88
C SER A 67 -9.10 7.04 18.53
N GLY A 68 -7.91 7.59 18.29
CA GLY A 68 -7.58 8.24 17.03
C GLY A 68 -6.09 8.15 16.75
N SER A 69 -5.74 7.98 15.48
CA SER A 69 -4.36 8.11 15.01
C SER A 69 -4.31 8.77 13.64
N TYR A 70 -3.23 9.50 13.40
CA TYR A 70 -2.98 10.16 12.13
C TYR A 70 -1.48 10.18 11.85
N SER A 71 -1.12 9.75 10.65
CA SER A 71 0.25 9.79 10.15
C SER A 71 0.28 10.59 8.85
N TYR A 72 1.27 11.45 8.74
CA TYR A 72 1.53 12.25 7.55
C TYR A 72 2.99 12.14 7.15
N VAL A 73 3.25 12.08 5.85
CA VAL A 73 4.57 12.14 5.24
C VAL A 73 4.58 13.25 4.19
N SER A 74 5.67 14.03 4.12
CA SER A 74 5.75 15.24 3.29
C SER A 74 5.65 14.94 1.80
N ASP A 75 6.30 13.86 1.37
CA ASP A 75 6.49 13.51 -0.02
C ASP A 75 6.31 12.00 -0.16
N GLU A 76 5.46 11.59 -1.10
CA GLU A 76 5.27 10.18 -1.48
C GLU A 76 6.12 9.78 -2.69
N CYS A 77 6.95 10.70 -3.18
CA CYS A 77 7.69 10.53 -4.41
C CYS A 77 8.87 11.48 -4.55
N TYR A 78 9.93 10.98 -5.18
CA TYR A 78 11.03 11.76 -5.71
C TYR A 78 10.95 11.74 -7.24
N ASP A 79 10.35 12.81 -7.77
CA ASP A 79 10.18 13.08 -9.20
C ASP A 79 11.46 13.73 -9.75
N VAL A 80 12.14 13.02 -10.68
CA VAL A 80 13.45 13.45 -11.19
C VAL A 80 13.31 14.45 -12.34
N ASP A 81 12.30 14.29 -13.19
CA ASP A 81 12.09 15.11 -14.39
C ASP A 81 11.08 16.26 -14.18
N ASN A 82 10.47 16.33 -12.99
CA ASN A 82 9.46 17.30 -12.58
C ASN A 82 8.22 17.26 -13.50
N ASP A 83 7.85 16.09 -13.99
CA ASP A 83 6.67 15.90 -14.85
C ASP A 83 5.36 15.81 -14.06
N GLY A 84 5.43 15.74 -12.72
CA GLY A 84 4.29 15.64 -11.81
C GLY A 84 3.72 14.23 -11.68
N SER A 85 4.39 13.24 -12.27
CA SER A 85 4.11 11.81 -12.16
C SER A 85 5.19 11.13 -11.33
N CYS A 86 4.81 10.01 -10.73
CA CYS A 86 5.74 9.17 -9.95
C CYS A 86 5.86 7.77 -10.54
N LEU A 87 5.38 7.64 -11.78
CA LEU A 87 5.38 6.43 -12.56
C LEU A 87 6.47 6.45 -13.63
N GLY A 88 7.25 7.53 -13.75
CA GLY A 88 8.34 7.65 -14.71
C GLY A 88 9.50 6.73 -14.36
N SER A 89 10.18 6.22 -15.41
CA SER A 89 11.21 5.16 -15.26
C SER A 89 12.35 5.52 -14.29
N GLN A 90 12.57 6.82 -14.10
CA GLN A 90 13.61 7.39 -13.26
C GLN A 90 13.12 7.82 -11.88
N ASP A 91 11.81 7.82 -11.63
CA ASP A 91 11.23 8.32 -10.38
C ASP A 91 11.21 7.23 -9.32
N ILE A 92 11.27 7.67 -8.07
CA ILE A 92 11.20 6.81 -6.90
C ILE A 92 9.92 7.13 -6.14
N ALA A 93 8.95 6.22 -6.18
CA ALA A 93 7.80 6.30 -5.31
C ALA A 93 8.13 5.72 -3.93
N LEU A 94 7.59 6.32 -2.88
CA LEU A 94 7.70 5.84 -1.51
C LEU A 94 6.88 4.56 -1.29
N ASN A 95 5.95 4.25 -2.21
CA ASN A 95 4.99 3.14 -2.11
C ASN A 95 4.20 3.19 -0.79
N ALA A 96 3.93 4.40 -0.31
CA ALA A 96 3.18 4.67 0.90
C ALA A 96 2.35 5.95 0.73
N PRO A 97 1.17 6.03 1.36
CA PRO A 97 0.31 7.20 1.29
C PRO A 97 0.90 8.39 2.02
N THR A 98 0.75 9.57 1.42
CA THR A 98 1.02 10.88 2.05
C THR A 98 0.30 11.02 3.39
N SER A 99 -0.93 10.52 3.50
CA SER A 99 -1.69 10.58 4.76
C SER A 99 -2.49 9.30 5.01
N LYS A 100 -2.50 8.86 6.27
CA LYS A 100 -3.33 7.76 6.75
C LYS A 100 -3.79 8.04 8.17
N GLY A 101 -4.92 7.47 8.56
CA GLY A 101 -5.44 7.64 9.91
C GLY A 101 -6.41 6.55 10.30
N ALA A 102 -6.73 6.52 11.58
CA ALA A 102 -7.77 5.67 12.12
C ALA A 102 -8.55 6.40 13.21
N ILE A 103 -9.83 6.11 13.32
CA ILE A 103 -10.71 6.57 14.39
C ILE A 103 -11.44 5.34 14.93
N GLY A 104 -11.49 5.20 16.25
CA GLY A 104 -12.16 4.10 16.92
C GLY A 104 -13.09 4.58 18.03
N LEU A 105 -14.18 3.85 18.23
CA LEU A 105 -15.11 3.99 19.34
C LEU A 105 -15.30 2.61 19.95
N ASP A 106 -15.11 2.51 21.25
CA ASP A 106 -15.34 1.30 22.03
C ASP A 106 -16.29 1.61 23.18
N VAL A 107 -17.33 0.78 23.32
CA VAL A 107 -18.29 0.82 24.41
C VAL A 107 -18.26 -0.50 25.15
N ASP A 108 -17.92 -0.45 26.43
CA ASP A 108 -17.86 -1.61 27.31
C ASP A 108 -18.70 -1.38 28.58
N ASN A 109 -19.92 -1.94 28.59
CA ASN A 109 -20.77 -1.91 29.76
C ASN A 109 -20.60 -3.19 30.58
N LYS A 110 -19.82 -3.10 31.65
CA LYS A 110 -19.54 -4.21 32.55
C LYS A 110 -20.77 -4.66 33.37
N VAL A 111 -21.76 -3.80 33.58
CA VAL A 111 -22.97 -4.11 34.35
C VAL A 111 -23.92 -4.97 33.54
N SER A 112 -24.17 -4.58 32.29
CA SER A 112 -25.00 -5.38 31.37
C SER A 112 -24.23 -6.54 30.75
N GLY A 113 -22.89 -6.50 30.76
CA GLY A 113 -22.04 -7.48 30.07
C GLY A 113 -21.93 -7.23 28.56
N VAL A 114 -22.65 -6.25 28.01
CA VAL A 114 -22.63 -5.90 26.58
C VAL A 114 -21.39 -5.06 26.27
N PHE A 115 -20.73 -5.38 25.16
CA PHE A 115 -19.68 -4.54 24.60
C PHE A 115 -19.78 -4.49 23.08
N TYR A 116 -19.38 -3.37 22.49
CA TYR A 116 -19.26 -3.22 21.04
C TYR A 116 -18.22 -2.17 20.71
N GLY A 117 -17.63 -2.29 19.52
CA GLY A 117 -16.61 -1.40 19.03
C GLY A 117 -16.77 -1.18 17.52
N ALA A 118 -16.30 -0.04 17.06
CA ALA A 118 -16.20 0.28 15.65
C ALA A 118 -14.90 1.04 15.39
N ARG A 119 -14.23 0.74 14.28
CA ARG A 119 -13.01 1.41 13.84
C ARG A 119 -13.06 1.68 12.35
N LEU A 120 -12.84 2.93 11.99
CA LEU A 120 -12.63 3.37 10.61
C LEU A 120 -11.14 3.60 10.41
N ARG A 121 -10.54 2.95 9.40
CA ARG A 121 -9.19 3.23 8.92
C ARG A 121 -9.27 3.87 7.55
N MET A 122 -8.51 4.92 7.34
CA MET A 122 -8.49 5.69 6.10
C MET A 122 -7.05 5.77 5.60
N SER A 123 -6.85 5.48 4.33
CA SER A 123 -5.56 5.62 3.65
C SER A 123 -5.78 6.39 2.37
N ALA A 124 -4.99 7.44 2.15
CA ALA A 124 -4.96 8.11 0.86
C ALA A 124 -4.46 7.15 -0.24
N GLY A 125 -4.76 7.50 -1.50
CA GLY A 125 -4.14 6.85 -2.64
C GLY A 125 -2.68 7.28 -2.78
N PHE A 126 -1.87 6.45 -3.44
CA PHE A 126 -0.45 6.72 -3.63
C PHE A 126 0.13 5.99 -4.84
N PRO A 127 1.17 6.55 -5.47
CA PRO A 127 1.88 5.87 -6.54
C PRO A 127 2.67 4.68 -6.00
N VAL A 128 2.60 3.57 -6.72
CA VAL A 128 3.43 2.40 -6.53
C VAL A 128 4.36 2.29 -7.72
N ASN A 129 5.67 2.33 -7.48
CA ASN A 129 6.69 2.16 -8.50
C ASN A 129 7.77 1.20 -7.96
N SER A 130 7.74 -0.02 -8.47
CA SER A 130 8.66 -1.11 -8.11
C SER A 130 9.22 -1.76 -9.38
N GLY A 131 9.94 -0.97 -10.17
CA GLY A 131 10.61 -1.44 -11.38
C GLY A 131 9.66 -1.50 -12.58
N VAL A 132 9.17 -2.70 -12.91
CA VAL A 132 8.21 -2.90 -14.03
C VAL A 132 6.75 -2.72 -13.59
N TYR A 133 6.48 -2.82 -12.29
CA TYR A 133 5.15 -2.60 -11.72
C TYR A 133 4.99 -1.14 -11.30
N ARG A 134 4.15 -0.41 -12.05
CA ARG A 134 3.89 1.02 -11.89
C ARG A 134 2.40 1.27 -11.98
N ASP A 135 1.80 1.76 -10.91
CA ASP A 135 0.39 2.13 -10.89
C ASP A 135 0.08 3.10 -9.75
N VAL A 136 -1.10 3.70 -9.72
CA VAL A 136 -1.60 4.49 -8.58
C VAL A 136 -2.63 3.68 -7.81
N LEU A 137 -2.34 3.40 -6.55
CA LEU A 137 -3.34 2.82 -5.66
C LEU A 137 -4.34 3.89 -5.25
N GLU A 138 -5.62 3.52 -5.31
CA GLU A 138 -6.71 4.39 -4.89
C GLU A 138 -6.78 4.51 -3.37
N ALA A 139 -7.45 5.58 -2.90
CA ALA A 139 -7.72 5.72 -1.49
C ALA A 139 -8.64 4.58 -1.01
N VAL A 140 -8.36 4.06 0.18
CA VAL A 140 -9.11 2.95 0.75
C VAL A 140 -9.57 3.29 2.16
N ASN A 141 -10.81 2.91 2.45
CA ASN A 141 -11.37 2.96 3.78
C ASN A 141 -11.75 1.55 4.24
N VAL A 142 -11.42 1.21 5.48
CA VAL A 142 -11.76 -0.06 6.10
C VAL A 142 -12.56 0.22 7.35
N VAL A 143 -13.74 -0.39 7.44
CA VAL A 143 -14.61 -0.32 8.60
C VAL A 143 -14.61 -1.69 9.29
N ASP A 144 -14.15 -1.70 10.53
CA ASP A 144 -14.21 -2.85 11.42
C ASP A 144 -15.28 -2.59 12.47
N MET A 145 -16.14 -3.57 12.75
CA MET A 145 -17.15 -3.52 13.80
C MET A 145 -17.13 -4.82 14.60
N ASN A 146 -17.30 -4.73 15.91
CA ASN A 146 -17.43 -5.90 16.78
C ASN A 146 -18.53 -5.67 17.81
N ALA A 147 -19.21 -6.73 18.19
CA ALA A 147 -20.19 -6.71 19.26
C ALA A 147 -20.16 -8.04 20.02
N GLY A 148 -20.44 -8.00 21.31
CA GLY A 148 -20.46 -9.18 22.14
C GLY A 148 -21.19 -8.98 23.47
N TYR A 149 -21.36 -10.11 24.16
CA TYR A 149 -22.06 -10.21 25.42
C TYR A 149 -21.33 -11.17 26.34
N ARG A 150 -21.10 -10.72 27.57
CA ARG A 150 -20.51 -11.51 28.66
C ARG A 150 -21.63 -12.05 29.53
N LEU A 151 -21.74 -13.37 29.64
CA LEU A 151 -22.77 -14.01 30.45
C LEU A 151 -22.42 -13.87 31.95
N PRO A 152 -23.28 -13.24 32.76
CA PRO A 152 -23.05 -13.10 34.19
C PRO A 152 -22.90 -14.47 34.87
N GLY A 153 -21.94 -14.58 35.80
CA GLY A 153 -21.78 -15.76 36.66
C GLY A 153 -21.19 -17.02 36.01
N THR A 154 -20.98 -17.04 34.68
CA THR A 154 -20.42 -18.22 33.97
C THR A 154 -19.03 -17.99 33.39
N GLY A 155 -18.54 -16.75 33.39
CA GLY A 155 -17.26 -16.39 32.75
C GLY A 155 -17.25 -16.50 31.21
N THR A 156 -18.38 -16.89 30.60
CA THR A 156 -18.48 -17.11 29.15
C THR A 156 -18.72 -15.80 28.42
N THR A 157 -18.04 -15.60 27.28
CA THR A 157 -18.24 -14.46 26.38
C THR A 157 -18.61 -14.93 24.98
N ILE A 158 -19.62 -14.32 24.39
CA ILE A 158 -20.02 -14.54 23.00
C ILE A 158 -19.75 -13.24 22.24
N SER A 159 -19.02 -13.30 21.12
CA SER A 159 -18.73 -12.12 20.30
C SER A 159 -18.83 -12.42 18.81
N LYS A 160 -19.06 -11.36 18.03
CA LYS A 160 -19.07 -11.36 16.57
C LYS A 160 -18.31 -10.13 16.07
N THR A 161 -17.61 -10.32 14.96
CA THR A 161 -16.84 -9.26 14.28
C THR A 161 -17.24 -9.24 12.81
N LEU A 162 -17.34 -8.04 12.25
CA LEU A 162 -17.60 -7.76 10.85
C LEU A 162 -16.58 -6.74 10.36
N SER A 163 -15.99 -6.97 9.19
CA SER A 163 -15.08 -6.02 8.54
C SER A 163 -15.53 -5.80 7.11
N THR A 164 -15.45 -4.57 6.62
CA THR A 164 -15.82 -4.20 5.25
C THR A 164 -14.85 -3.15 4.73
N THR A 165 -14.50 -3.24 3.45
CA THR A 165 -13.53 -2.35 2.78
C THR A 165 -14.21 -1.66 1.60
N SER A 166 -13.95 -0.37 1.43
CA SER A 166 -14.38 0.41 0.26
C SER A 166 -13.23 1.20 -0.35
N LEU A 167 -13.23 1.32 -1.68
CA LEU A 167 -12.29 2.13 -2.45
C LEU A 167 -12.94 3.48 -2.81
N ILE A 168 -12.20 4.57 -2.67
CA ILE A 168 -12.61 5.92 -3.07
C ILE A 168 -11.69 6.37 -4.21
N THR A 169 -12.17 6.29 -5.44
CA THR A 169 -11.52 6.89 -6.61
C THR A 169 -11.78 8.39 -6.63
N SER A 170 -10.76 9.21 -6.87
CA SER A 170 -10.88 10.65 -7.14
C SER A 170 -11.48 10.89 -8.54
N THR A 171 -12.69 10.41 -8.78
CA THR A 171 -13.58 10.84 -9.86
C THR A 171 -14.99 10.57 -9.36
N ASN A 172 -15.79 11.63 -9.24
CA ASN A 172 -17.17 11.64 -8.75
C ASN A 172 -17.94 10.33 -9.01
N SER A 173 -17.93 9.40 -8.04
CA SER A 173 -18.82 8.25 -8.03
C SER A 173 -18.86 7.67 -6.62
N LEU A 174 -19.92 8.03 -5.90
CA LEU A 174 -20.43 7.28 -4.75
C LEU A 174 -20.95 5.93 -5.26
N SER A 175 -20.09 4.97 -5.62
CA SER A 175 -20.45 3.57 -5.90
C SER A 175 -19.21 2.71 -6.18
N ALA A 176 -18.73 1.98 -5.18
CA ALA A 176 -18.02 0.72 -5.41
C ALA A 176 -18.79 -0.38 -4.66
N PHE A 177 -19.65 -1.01 -5.45
CA PHE A 177 -20.58 -2.08 -5.15
C PHE A 177 -19.85 -3.33 -4.65
N LEU A 178 -20.50 -4.07 -3.73
CA LEU A 178 -20.20 -5.42 -3.25
C LEU A 178 -19.06 -6.16 -3.99
N ILE A 179 -17.92 -6.36 -3.30
CA ILE A 179 -17.03 -7.49 -3.60
C ILE A 179 -17.60 -8.72 -2.90
N TRP A 180 -18.38 -9.41 -3.72
CA TRP A 180 -18.81 -10.79 -3.68
C TRP A 180 -17.70 -11.76 -3.23
N GLU A 181 -17.67 -12.12 -1.94
CA GLU A 181 -17.53 -13.52 -1.53
C GLU A 181 -18.06 -13.75 -0.10
N PHE A 182 -19.30 -14.23 -0.08
CA PHE A 182 -19.98 -14.81 1.05
C PHE A 182 -19.57 -16.29 1.09
N LEU A 183 -18.41 -16.65 1.66
CA LEU A 183 -18.11 -18.05 1.96
C LEU A 183 -17.37 -18.21 3.30
N HIS A 184 -18.18 -18.60 4.30
CA HIS A 184 -17.82 -19.46 5.43
C HIS A 184 -16.52 -19.15 6.19
N PHE A 185 -16.62 -18.48 7.34
CA PHE A 185 -16.21 -19.10 8.62
C PHE A 185 -16.69 -18.25 9.81
N CYS A 186 -17.85 -18.60 10.36
CA CYS A 186 -18.21 -18.19 11.72
C CYS A 186 -17.30 -18.96 12.68
N LYS A 187 -16.16 -18.38 13.08
CA LYS A 187 -15.31 -18.99 14.12
C LYS A 187 -15.82 -18.53 15.49
N CYS A 188 -16.80 -19.26 16.01
CA CYS A 188 -17.17 -19.17 17.42
C CYS A 188 -16.00 -19.77 18.22
N SER A 189 -15.10 -18.93 18.73
CA SER A 189 -14.02 -19.37 19.63
C SER A 189 -14.59 -19.45 21.05
N SER A 190 -15.03 -20.65 21.47
CA SER A 190 -15.22 -20.94 22.90
C SER A 190 -13.88 -21.42 23.47
N SER A 191 -13.18 -20.53 24.16
CA SER A 191 -12.06 -20.93 25.02
C SER A 191 -12.63 -21.37 26.37
N SER A 192 -12.75 -22.69 26.58
CA SER A 192 -12.93 -23.27 27.91
C SER A 192 -11.55 -23.62 28.47
N SER A 193 -11.01 -22.74 29.31
CA SER A 193 -9.82 -23.04 30.11
C SER A 193 -10.23 -23.97 31.26
N LEU A 194 -10.01 -25.27 31.08
CA LEU A 194 -10.06 -26.26 32.16
C LEU A 194 -8.73 -26.21 32.92
N GLU A 195 -8.69 -25.42 33.99
CA GLU A 195 -7.73 -25.63 35.08
C GLU A 195 -7.96 -27.03 35.66
N ARG A 196 -6.89 -27.84 35.70
CA ARG A 196 -6.87 -29.09 36.44
C ARG A 196 -5.79 -29.00 37.50
N THR A 197 -6.25 -28.73 38.70
CA THR A 197 -5.56 -28.94 39.97
C THR A 197 -5.33 -30.44 40.16
N THR A 198 -4.08 -30.90 40.12
CA THR A 198 -3.39 -31.69 41.17
C THR A 198 -1.99 -32.05 40.72
#